data_AF-A0AAE1EXS5-F1
#
_entry.id   AF-A0AAE1EXS5-F1
#
_cell.length_a   1.000
_cell.length_b   1.000
_cell.length_c   1.000
_cell.angle_alpha   90.00
_cell.angle_beta   90.00
_cell.angle_gamma   90.00
#
_symmetry.space_group_name_H-M   'P 1'
#
loop_
_entity.id
_entity.type
_entity.pdbx_description
1 polymer ?
#
loop_
_entity_poly.entity_id
_entity_poly.type
_entity_poly.pdbx_seq_one_letter_code
_entity_poly.pdbx_strand_id
1 'polypeptide(L)'
;MAIMTSCCCCLSTRTGSIGVGVICLVVSFCASVGLCFALINADEVTEQLTDSLDLYRTAIKQNMTIERFKLVESVIGLDVLIENLRTILIVALVYYALYTFASLFMTYGSCTSLRSLLLPWLVLEMVPFALQITTIIILFVFGKDDPTLAKGGVYIVSGLLNIVCFAGKKESVWVVGSW
;
A
#
# COMPACT_ATOMS: atom_id res chain seq x y z
N MET A 1 34.99 -20.77 -13.08
CA MET A 1 35.21 -19.32 -12.93
C MET A 1 34.46 -18.87 -11.70
N ALA A 2 35.16 -18.84 -10.57
CA ALA A 2 34.62 -18.58 -9.24
C ALA A 2 35.54 -17.60 -8.55
N ILE A 3 35.27 -16.30 -8.70
CA ILE A 3 35.83 -15.23 -7.87
C ILE A 3 34.73 -14.17 -7.76
N MET A 4 33.79 -14.40 -6.84
CA MET A 4 33.12 -13.30 -6.15
C MET A 4 33.58 -13.41 -4.70
N THR A 5 34.65 -12.68 -4.43
CA THR A 5 35.26 -12.47 -3.13
C THR A 5 34.22 -12.00 -2.12
N SER A 6 34.15 -12.72 -1.02
CA SER A 6 33.30 -12.48 0.14
C SER A 6 33.40 -11.04 0.64
N CYS A 7 32.36 -10.24 0.43
CA CYS A 7 32.14 -9.04 1.22
C CYS A 7 31.59 -9.46 2.59
N CYS A 8 32.43 -9.46 3.63
CA CYS A 8 32.05 -9.80 5.01
C CYS A 8 30.98 -8.89 5.63
N CYS A 9 30.60 -7.78 4.97
CA CYS A 9 29.57 -6.85 5.42
C CYS A 9 28.25 -6.92 4.62
N CYS A 10 28.15 -7.82 3.63
CA CYS A 10 26.88 -8.03 2.95
C CYS A 10 25.98 -8.91 3.82
N LEU A 11 25.08 -8.25 4.54
CA LEU A 11 23.93 -8.90 5.19
C LEU A 11 23.33 -9.86 4.16
N SER A 12 23.45 -11.17 4.41
CA SER A 12 23.16 -12.19 3.41
C SER A 12 21.77 -11.92 2.83
N THR A 13 21.65 -11.82 1.49
CA THR A 13 20.37 -11.63 0.79
C THR A 13 19.32 -12.65 1.27
N ARG A 14 19.78 -13.82 1.72
CA ARG A 14 18.97 -14.84 2.39
C ARG A 14 18.36 -14.33 3.70
N THR A 15 19.18 -13.85 4.64
CA THR A 15 18.69 -13.28 5.91
C THR A 15 17.78 -12.08 5.66
N GLY A 16 18.13 -11.22 4.70
CA GLY A 16 17.34 -10.04 4.35
C GLY A 16 15.98 -10.36 3.73
N SER A 17 15.85 -11.45 2.97
CA SER A 17 14.57 -11.91 2.39
C SER A 17 13.71 -12.64 3.42
N ILE A 18 14.31 -13.44 4.31
CA ILE A 18 13.60 -14.06 5.45
C ILE A 18 13.02 -12.98 6.36
N GLY A 19 13.80 -11.97 6.72
CA GLY A 19 13.33 -10.87 7.59
C GLY A 19 12.16 -10.10 6.97
N VAL A 20 12.24 -9.77 5.67
CA VAL A 20 11.12 -9.11 4.97
C VAL A 20 9.89 -10.01 4.91
N GLY A 21 10.07 -11.29 4.57
CA GLY A 21 8.96 -12.26 4.52
C GLY A 21 8.23 -12.40 5.85
N VAL A 22 8.96 -12.47 6.97
CA VAL A 22 8.38 -12.55 8.32
C VAL A 22 7.62 -11.27 8.69
N ILE A 23 8.19 -10.09 8.43
CA ILE A 23 7.51 -8.81 8.71
C ILE A 23 6.23 -8.70 7.87
N CYS A 24 6.31 -8.97 6.56
CA CYS A 24 5.16 -8.98 5.66
C CYS A 24 4.07 -9.96 6.12
N LEU A 25 4.46 -11.15 6.59
CA LEU A 25 3.54 -12.14 7.12
C LEU A 25 2.82 -11.64 8.37
N VAL A 26 3.54 -11.08 9.34
CA VAL A 26 2.93 -10.54 10.58
C VAL A 26 1.98 -9.39 10.26
N VAL A 27 2.40 -8.44 9.43
CA VAL A 27 1.58 -7.27 9.06
C VAL A 27 0.32 -7.70 8.31
N SER A 28 0.44 -8.59 7.31
CA SER A 28 -0.71 -9.07 6.54
C SER A 28 -1.66 -9.93 7.37
N PHE A 29 -1.15 -10.72 8.31
CA PHE A 29 -1.97 -11.47 9.26
C PHE A 29 -2.76 -10.54 10.19
N CYS A 30 -2.09 -9.55 10.81
CA CYS A 30 -2.76 -8.56 11.66
C CYS A 30 -3.80 -7.75 10.88
N ALA A 31 -3.50 -7.34 9.65
CA ALA A 31 -4.44 -6.63 8.78
C ALA A 31 -5.67 -7.51 8.45
N SER A 32 -5.46 -8.79 8.15
CA SER A 32 -6.55 -9.74 7.88
C SER A 32 -7.46 -9.91 9.09
N VAL A 33 -6.90 -10.05 10.29
CA VAL A 33 -7.67 -10.14 11.54
C VAL A 33 -8.46 -8.84 11.79
N GLY A 34 -7.83 -7.68 11.61
CA GLY A 34 -8.49 -6.38 11.73
C GLY A 34 -9.64 -6.22 10.74
N LEU A 35 -9.45 -6.64 9.48
CA LEU A 35 -10.49 -6.64 8.46
C LEU A 35 -11.64 -7.60 8.77
N CYS A 36 -11.36 -8.77 9.37
CA CYS A 36 -12.41 -9.67 9.85
C CYS A 36 -13.27 -8.98 10.92
N PHE A 37 -12.66 -8.30 11.90
CA PHE A 37 -13.43 -7.54 12.89
C PHE A 37 -14.22 -6.39 12.27
N ALA A 38 -13.62 -5.65 11.34
CA ALA A 38 -14.31 -4.59 10.60
C ALA A 38 -15.49 -5.13 9.77
N LEU A 39 -15.36 -6.35 9.22
CA LEU A 39 -16.42 -6.99 8.45
C LEU A 39 -17.56 -7.50 9.33
N ILE A 40 -17.25 -7.97 10.54
CA ILE A 40 -18.27 -8.37 11.54
C ILE A 40 -19.05 -7.14 12.01
N ASN A 41 -18.36 -6.03 12.27
CA ASN A 41 -18.96 -4.77 12.72
C ASN A 41 -19.20 -3.80 11.55
N ALA A 42 -19.45 -4.31 10.34
CA ALA A 42 -19.49 -3.49 9.14
C ALA A 42 -20.58 -2.40 9.23
N ASP A 43 -21.72 -2.69 9.84
CA ASP A 43 -22.82 -1.73 10.00
C ASP A 43 -22.39 -0.55 10.89
N GLU A 44 -21.77 -0.83 12.04
CA GLU A 44 -21.27 0.19 12.97
C GLU A 44 -20.13 1.03 12.35
N VAL A 45 -19.22 0.38 11.62
CA VAL A 45 -18.14 1.08 10.91
C VAL A 45 -18.71 1.99 9.81
N THR A 46 -19.75 1.53 9.10
CA THR A 46 -20.42 2.33 8.05
C THR A 46 -21.10 3.55 8.65
N GLU A 47 -21.79 3.39 9.79
CA GLU A 47 -22.44 4.49 10.51
C GLU A 47 -21.41 5.51 11.00
N GLN A 48 -20.34 5.08 11.68
CA GLN A 48 -19.26 5.95 12.15
C GLN A 48 -18.56 6.70 11.01
N LEU A 49 -18.37 6.04 9.86
CA LEU A 49 -17.77 6.65 8.68
C LEU A 49 -18.70 7.70 8.07
N THR A 50 -20.01 7.42 8.02
CA THR A 50 -21.03 8.34 7.52
C THR A 50 -21.12 9.59 8.40
N ASP A 51 -21.14 9.43 9.72
CA ASP A 51 -21.15 10.53 10.69
C ASP A 51 -19.90 11.41 10.59
N SER A 52 -18.72 10.76 10.51
CA SER A 52 -17.45 11.47 10.32
C SER A 52 -17.46 12.26 9.01
N LEU A 53 -18.09 11.71 7.98
CA LEU A 53 -18.22 12.36 6.69
C LEU A 53 -19.15 13.57 6.72
N ASP A 54 -20.28 13.46 7.39
CA ASP A 54 -21.21 14.58 7.54
C ASP A 54 -20.61 15.70 8.39
N LEU A 55 -19.79 15.37 9.39
CA LEU A 55 -18.99 16.35 10.14
C LEU A 55 -17.96 17.06 9.25
N TYR A 56 -17.23 16.31 8.42
CA TYR A 56 -16.29 16.91 7.46
C TYR A 56 -17.03 17.78 6.43
N ARG A 57 -18.17 17.33 5.92
CA ARG A 57 -19.00 18.05 4.95
C ARG A 57 -19.56 19.34 5.55
N THR A 58 -20.01 19.31 6.80
CA THR A 58 -20.51 20.51 7.50
C THR A 58 -19.39 21.49 7.83
N ALA A 59 -18.24 21.02 8.32
CA ALA A 59 -17.07 21.86 8.57
C ALA A 59 -16.54 22.54 7.30
N ILE A 60 -16.54 21.84 6.16
CA ILE A 60 -16.06 22.39 4.90
C ILE A 60 -17.08 23.37 4.29
N LYS A 61 -18.39 23.12 4.39
CA LYS A 61 -19.43 24.08 3.99
C LYS A 61 -19.31 25.43 4.69
N GLN A 62 -18.78 25.46 5.91
CA GLN A 62 -18.57 26.70 6.65
C GLN A 62 -17.29 27.46 6.25
N ASN A 63 -16.29 26.80 5.66
CA ASN A 63 -14.95 27.36 5.47
C ASN A 63 -14.48 27.51 4.00
N MET A 64 -15.20 26.99 2.99
CA MET A 64 -14.76 27.11 1.58
C MET A 64 -15.84 27.47 0.56
N THR A 65 -15.41 28.14 -0.52
CA THR A 65 -16.19 28.39 -1.72
C THR A 65 -16.66 27.08 -2.35
N ILE A 66 -17.98 26.97 -2.50
CA ILE A 66 -18.79 25.77 -2.82
C ILE A 66 -18.29 24.97 -4.04
N GLU A 67 -17.56 25.60 -4.98
CA GLU A 67 -17.12 24.97 -6.22
C GLU A 67 -15.98 23.96 -6.05
N ARG A 68 -15.03 24.17 -5.11
CA ARG A 68 -13.91 23.23 -4.93
C ARG A 68 -14.32 21.93 -4.24
N PHE A 69 -15.43 21.96 -3.49
CA PHE A 69 -15.92 20.81 -2.74
C PHE A 69 -16.60 19.78 -3.64
N LYS A 70 -17.43 20.23 -4.59
CA LYS A 70 -18.08 19.35 -5.57
C LYS A 70 -17.08 18.52 -6.37
N LEU A 71 -15.91 19.10 -6.67
CA LEU A 71 -14.86 18.44 -7.44
C LEU A 71 -14.13 17.37 -6.61
N VAL A 72 -13.89 17.61 -5.32
CA VAL A 72 -13.28 16.60 -4.42
C VAL A 72 -14.26 15.45 -4.14
N GLU A 73 -15.52 15.78 -3.91
CA GLU A 73 -16.59 14.81 -3.66
C GLU A 73 -16.85 13.94 -4.91
N SER A 74 -16.83 14.54 -6.11
CA SER A 74 -16.97 13.79 -7.37
C SER A 74 -15.72 12.99 -7.76
N VAL A 75 -14.52 13.45 -7.38
CA VAL A 75 -13.26 12.75 -7.71
C VAL A 75 -12.99 11.58 -6.78
N ILE A 76 -13.35 11.69 -5.50
CA ILE A 76 -13.11 10.61 -4.53
C ILE A 76 -14.24 9.56 -4.57
N GLY A 77 -15.42 9.90 -5.09
CA GLY A 77 -16.53 8.93 -5.24
C GLY A 77 -16.95 8.35 -3.90
N LEU A 78 -16.96 9.18 -2.87
CA LEU A 78 -17.00 8.75 -1.49
C LEU A 78 -18.37 8.14 -1.10
N ASP A 79 -19.45 8.65 -1.69
CA ASP A 79 -20.79 8.05 -1.56
C ASP A 79 -20.81 6.61 -2.13
N VAL A 80 -20.15 6.40 -3.28
CA VAL A 80 -20.00 5.07 -3.90
C VAL A 80 -19.15 4.16 -3.02
N LEU A 81 -18.13 4.71 -2.33
CA LEU A 81 -17.28 3.96 -1.41
C LEU A 81 -18.05 3.50 -0.17
N ILE A 82 -18.94 4.33 0.39
CA ILE A 82 -19.81 3.94 1.51
C ILE A 82 -20.77 2.84 1.07
N GLU A 83 -21.46 3.03 -0.07
CA GLU A 83 -22.44 2.06 -0.58
C GLU A 83 -21.80 0.69 -0.86
N ASN A 84 -20.52 0.68 -1.28
CA ASN A 84 -19.77 -0.53 -1.60
C ASN A 84 -18.77 -0.94 -0.51
N LEU A 85 -18.82 -0.36 0.69
CA LEU A 85 -17.81 -0.56 1.73
C LEU A 85 -17.65 -2.05 2.07
N ARG A 86 -18.76 -2.77 2.19
CA ARG A 86 -18.75 -4.20 2.49
C ARG A 86 -18.06 -5.02 1.40
N THR A 87 -18.33 -4.70 0.13
CA THR A 87 -17.67 -5.33 -1.02
C THR A 87 -16.17 -5.04 -1.00
N ILE A 88 -15.79 -3.78 -0.73
CA ILE A 88 -14.39 -3.35 -0.63
C ILE A 88 -13.68 -4.10 0.50
N LEU A 89 -14.30 -4.24 1.68
CA LEU A 89 -13.74 -4.99 2.80
C LEU A 89 -13.54 -6.47 2.47
N ILE A 90 -14.49 -7.12 1.78
CA ILE A 90 -14.36 -8.51 1.34
C ILE A 90 -13.21 -8.66 0.33
N VAL A 91 -13.14 -7.78 -0.66
CA VAL A 91 -12.06 -7.80 -1.66
C VAL A 91 -10.70 -7.57 -1.01
N ALA A 92 -10.61 -6.62 -0.08
CA ALA A 92 -9.40 -6.36 0.69
C ALA A 92 -8.99 -7.57 1.55
N LEU A 93 -9.95 -8.23 2.21
CA LEU A 93 -9.70 -9.43 3.00
C LEU A 93 -9.13 -10.56 2.14
N VAL A 94 -9.72 -10.81 0.97
CA VAL A 94 -9.22 -11.82 0.02
C VAL A 94 -7.80 -11.46 -0.44
N TYR A 95 -7.55 -10.18 -0.75
CA TYR A 95 -6.22 -9.71 -1.13
C TYR A 95 -5.17 -9.95 -0.03
N TYR A 96 -5.45 -9.57 1.22
CA TYR A 96 -4.52 -9.79 2.33
C TYR A 96 -4.35 -11.26 2.69
N ALA A 97 -5.38 -12.09 2.52
CA ALA A 97 -5.26 -13.54 2.67
C ALA A 97 -4.27 -14.12 1.64
N LEU A 98 -4.43 -13.76 0.35
CA LEU A 98 -3.48 -14.15 -0.70
C LEU A 98 -2.07 -13.63 -0.43
N TYR A 99 -1.95 -12.39 0.06
CA TYR A 99 -0.67 -11.78 0.43
C TYR A 99 0.01 -12.54 1.60
N THR A 100 -0.77 -13.03 2.56
CA THR A 100 -0.27 -13.86 3.68
C THR A 100 0.30 -15.18 3.15
N PHE A 101 -0.41 -15.85 2.24
CA PHE A 101 0.09 -17.07 1.58
C PHE A 101 1.35 -16.81 0.75
N ALA A 102 1.38 -15.72 -0.01
CA ALA A 102 2.56 -15.33 -0.78
C ALA A 102 3.78 -15.05 0.13
N SER A 103 3.56 -14.40 1.26
CA SER A 103 4.61 -14.11 2.26
C SER A 103 5.12 -15.40 2.94
N LEU A 104 4.23 -16.37 3.18
CA LEU A 104 4.59 -17.72 3.63
C LEU A 104 5.48 -18.43 2.60
N PHE A 105 5.08 -18.42 1.32
CA PHE A 105 5.88 -19.03 0.24
C PHE A 105 7.24 -18.35 0.07
N MET A 106 7.30 -17.02 0.19
CA MET A 106 8.56 -16.28 0.16
C MET A 106 9.47 -16.70 1.31
N THR A 107 8.93 -16.74 2.54
CA THR A 107 9.70 -17.12 3.74
C THR A 107 10.21 -18.56 3.63
N TYR A 108 9.34 -19.50 3.24
CA TYR A 108 9.69 -20.90 3.04
C TYR A 108 10.68 -21.10 1.88
N GLY A 109 10.51 -20.37 0.78
CA GLY A 109 11.42 -20.36 -0.37
C GLY A 109 12.82 -19.87 -0.01
N SER A 110 12.93 -18.84 0.82
CA SER A 110 14.22 -18.35 1.33
C SER A 110 14.89 -19.34 2.29
N CYS A 111 14.12 -20.11 3.06
CA CYS A 111 14.65 -21.18 3.90
C CYS A 111 15.17 -22.35 3.06
N THR A 112 14.42 -22.76 2.03
CA THR A 112 14.73 -23.92 1.17
C THR A 112 15.62 -23.61 -0.04
N SER A 113 15.95 -22.33 -0.26
CA SER A 113 16.68 -21.82 -1.44
C SER A 113 15.97 -22.08 -2.79
N LEU A 114 14.65 -22.32 -2.77
CA LEU A 114 13.85 -22.52 -3.98
C LEU A 114 13.41 -21.19 -4.58
N ARG A 115 14.15 -20.72 -5.60
CA ARG A 115 13.88 -19.42 -6.26
C ARG A 115 12.47 -19.30 -6.84
N SER A 116 11.87 -20.41 -7.30
CA SER A 116 10.54 -20.38 -7.91
C SER A 116 9.43 -19.97 -6.95
N LEU A 117 9.61 -20.15 -5.63
CA LEU A 117 8.59 -19.78 -4.64
C LEU A 117 8.57 -18.29 -4.32
N LEU A 118 9.58 -17.53 -4.75
CA LEU A 118 9.58 -16.06 -4.60
C LEU A 118 8.74 -15.36 -5.67
N LEU A 119 8.44 -16.05 -6.78
CA LEU A 119 7.79 -15.45 -7.94
C LEU A 119 6.33 -15.01 -7.66
N PRO A 120 5.49 -15.79 -6.95
CA PRO A 120 4.12 -15.36 -6.63
C PRO A 120 4.08 -14.07 -5.81
N TRP A 121 4.97 -13.92 -4.82
CA TRP A 121 5.07 -12.70 -4.01
C TRP A 121 5.47 -11.50 -4.88
N LEU A 122 6.46 -11.67 -5.75
CA LEU A 122 6.89 -10.61 -6.66
C LEU A 122 5.77 -10.17 -7.61
N VAL A 123 5.02 -11.12 -8.17
CA VAL A 123 3.87 -10.81 -9.06
C VAL A 123 2.81 -10.01 -8.29
N LEU A 124 2.53 -10.38 -7.04
CA LEU A 124 1.52 -9.71 -6.20
C LEU A 124 1.88 -8.26 -5.85
N GLU A 125 3.18 -7.96 -5.73
CA GLU A 125 3.70 -6.58 -5.55
C GLU A 125 3.76 -5.78 -6.85
N MET A 126 4.06 -6.44 -7.98
CA MET A 126 4.17 -5.76 -9.27
C MET A 126 2.82 -5.25 -9.80
N VAL A 127 1.70 -5.92 -9.48
CA VAL A 127 0.35 -5.50 -9.89
C VAL A 127 -0.06 -4.13 -9.33
N PRO A 128 -0.08 -3.89 -8.00
CA PRO A 128 -0.44 -2.59 -7.44
C PRO A 128 0.56 -1.52 -7.87
N PHE A 129 1.83 -1.86 -8.02
CA PHE A 129 2.84 -0.93 -8.53
C PHE A 129 2.54 -0.48 -9.97
N ALA A 130 2.21 -1.42 -10.86
CA ALA A 130 1.82 -1.11 -12.23
C ALA A 130 0.53 -0.26 -12.28
N LEU A 131 -0.46 -0.56 -11.43
CA LEU A 131 -1.67 0.24 -11.31
C LEU A 131 -1.37 1.67 -10.85
N GLN A 132 -0.52 1.85 -9.83
CA GLN A 132 -0.11 3.16 -9.35
C GLN A 132 0.59 3.98 -10.44
N ILE A 133 1.52 3.38 -11.18
CA ILE A 133 2.16 4.03 -12.33
C ILE A 133 1.13 4.42 -13.39
N THR A 134 0.19 3.52 -13.70
CA THR A 134 -0.87 3.77 -14.68
C THR A 134 -1.76 4.94 -14.25
N THR A 135 -2.16 4.99 -12.98
CA THR A 135 -2.94 6.11 -12.40
C THR A 135 -2.17 7.43 -12.48
N ILE A 136 -0.85 7.43 -12.22
CA ILE A 136 -0.02 8.63 -12.38
C ILE A 136 -0.01 9.10 -13.84
N ILE A 137 0.22 8.19 -14.78
CA ILE A 137 0.25 8.53 -16.21
C ILE A 137 -1.10 9.11 -16.63
N ILE A 138 -2.21 8.49 -16.24
CA ILE A 138 -3.56 8.99 -16.53
C ILE A 138 -3.74 10.40 -15.93
N LEU A 139 -3.37 10.60 -14.67
CA LEU A 139 -3.45 11.92 -14.03
C LEU A 139 -2.59 12.98 -14.72
N PHE A 140 -1.40 12.63 -15.21
CA PHE A 140 -0.57 13.57 -15.96
C PHE A 140 -1.13 13.90 -17.35
N VAL A 141 -1.70 12.89 -18.04
CA VAL A 141 -2.26 13.05 -19.39
C VAL A 141 -3.54 13.87 -19.36
N PHE A 142 -4.47 13.56 -18.45
CA PHE A 142 -5.78 14.21 -18.38
C PHE A 142 -5.82 15.40 -17.41
N GLY A 143 -4.92 15.45 -16.42
CA GLY A 143 -4.86 16.53 -15.44
C GLY A 143 -4.08 17.77 -15.90
N LYS A 144 -3.61 17.81 -17.15
CA LYS A 144 -2.89 18.97 -17.70
C LYS A 144 -3.73 20.24 -17.71
N ASP A 145 -5.05 20.10 -17.86
CA ASP A 145 -5.96 21.24 -17.97
C ASP A 145 -6.50 21.72 -16.60
N ASP A 146 -6.34 20.91 -15.54
CA ASP A 146 -6.82 21.22 -14.20
C ASP A 146 -5.67 21.36 -13.17
N PRO A 147 -5.35 22.60 -12.71
CA PRO A 147 -4.24 22.85 -11.77
C PRO A 147 -4.45 22.19 -10.38
N THR A 148 -5.68 21.77 -10.07
CA THR A 148 -6.05 21.00 -8.88
C THR A 148 -5.71 19.51 -9.01
N LEU A 149 -5.88 18.91 -10.19
CA LEU A 149 -5.49 17.52 -10.45
C LEU A 149 -3.96 17.35 -10.39
N ALA A 150 -3.22 18.35 -10.87
CA ALA A 150 -1.76 18.39 -10.78
C ALA A 150 -1.25 18.31 -9.33
N LYS A 151 -1.99 18.86 -8.35
CA LYS A 151 -1.66 18.73 -6.92
C LYS A 151 -1.99 17.36 -6.35
N GLY A 152 -3.03 16.69 -6.85
CA GLY A 152 -3.37 15.30 -6.49
C GLY A 152 -2.26 14.32 -6.87
N GLY A 153 -1.62 14.53 -8.02
CA GLY A 153 -0.45 13.75 -8.45
C GLY A 153 0.71 13.77 -7.44
N VAL A 154 0.89 14.89 -6.72
CA VAL A 154 1.97 15.03 -5.71
C VAL A 154 1.77 14.08 -4.53
N TYR A 155 0.52 13.82 -4.10
CA TYR A 155 0.25 12.90 -3.00
C TYR A 155 0.53 11.44 -3.39
N ILE A 156 0.19 11.07 -4.62
CA ILE A 156 0.46 9.72 -5.17
C ILE A 156 1.96 9.53 -5.36
N VAL A 157 2.68 10.56 -5.85
CA VAL A 157 4.14 10.57 -5.93
C VAL A 157 4.76 10.48 -4.54
N SER A 158 4.18 11.12 -3.51
CA SER A 158 4.67 10.99 -2.12
C SER A 158 4.47 9.58 -1.56
N GLY A 159 3.36 8.92 -1.91
CA GLY A 159 3.10 7.53 -1.55
C GLY A 159 4.11 6.57 -2.19
N LEU A 160 4.42 6.78 -3.48
CA LEU A 160 5.47 6.06 -4.20
C LEU A 160 6.86 6.34 -3.65
N LEU A 161 7.16 7.60 -3.28
CA LEU A 161 8.43 7.94 -2.65
C LEU A 161 8.59 7.24 -1.31
N ASN A 162 7.50 7.07 -0.55
CA ASN A 162 7.53 6.32 0.71
C ASN A 162 7.82 4.84 0.48
N ILE A 163 7.22 4.22 -0.55
CA ILE A 163 7.49 2.82 -0.92
C ILE A 163 8.93 2.65 -1.41
N VAL A 164 9.43 3.56 -2.26
CA VAL A 164 10.81 3.54 -2.77
C VAL A 164 11.82 3.85 -1.67
N CYS A 165 11.53 4.77 -0.76
CA CYS A 165 12.38 5.01 0.42
C CYS A 165 12.42 3.78 1.33
N PHE A 166 11.32 3.03 1.47
CA PHE A 166 11.32 1.77 2.23
C PHE A 166 12.15 0.69 1.54
N ALA A 167 12.10 0.61 0.21
CA ALA A 167 12.93 -0.28 -0.60
C ALA A 167 14.42 0.13 -0.61
N GLY A 168 14.70 1.44 -0.58
CA GLY A 168 16.04 2.03 -0.66
C GLY A 168 16.77 2.17 0.69
N LYS A 169 16.05 2.18 1.83
CA LYS A 169 16.69 2.30 3.16
C LYS A 169 17.53 1.08 3.58
N LYS A 170 17.54 0.00 2.79
CA LYS A 170 18.44 -1.14 3.02
C LYS A 170 19.92 -0.82 2.77
N GLU A 171 20.26 0.28 2.08
CA GLU A 171 21.66 0.67 1.84
C GLU A 171 22.20 1.74 2.81
N SER A 172 21.37 2.47 3.54
CA SER A 172 21.81 3.67 4.30
C SER A 172 21.78 3.57 5.83
N VAL A 173 21.25 2.50 6.43
CA VAL A 173 21.20 2.35 7.91
C VAL A 173 22.47 1.73 8.52
N TRP A 174 23.47 1.34 7.71
CA TRP A 174 24.74 0.79 8.22
C TRP A 174 25.89 1.80 8.36
N VAL A 175 25.65 3.12 8.19
CA VAL A 175 26.71 4.15 8.33
C VAL A 175 26.39 5.15 9.45
N VAL A 176 26.03 4.68 10.64
CA VAL A 176 26.19 5.47 11.88
C VAL A 176 26.48 4.49 13.02
N GLY A 177 27.75 4.15 13.24
CA GLY A 177 28.13 3.27 14.34
C GLY A 177 29.57 2.79 14.32
N SER A 178 30.53 3.68 14.05
CA SER A 178 31.94 3.45 14.38
C SER A 178 32.71 4.77 14.39
N TRP A 179 32.63 5.47 15.52
CA TRP A 179 33.71 6.24 16.13
C TRP A 179 33.65 5.96 17.63
#